data_AF-A0A3C0FZD8-F1
#
_entry.id   AF-A0A3C0FZD8-F1
#
_cell.length_a   1.000
_cell.length_b   1.000
_cell.length_c   1.000
_cell.angle_alpha   90.00
_cell.angle_beta   90.00
_cell.angle_gamma   90.00
#
_symmetry.space_group_name_H-M   'P 1'
#
loop_
_entity.id
_entity.type
_entity.pdbx_description
1 polymer ?
#
loop_
_entity_poly.entity_id
_entity_poly.type
_entity_poly.pdbx_seq_one_letter_code
_entity_poly.pdbx_strand_id
1 'polypeptide(L)'
;QLHQKQDFTKSVAPQWINPGVYSFNNSRQAVQVSSNNSEKRINSLYGYARFGYDNVLFMDITGRNDWSSTLPEGNNSYFYPSVTLSAIASDMFNMPDWVTFAKVRAAYAEVGNDTD
;
A
#
# COMPACT_ATOMS: atom_id res chain seq x y z
N GLN A 1 -5.96 -13.27 -0.53
CA GLN A 1 -4.89 -13.35 -1.55
C GLN A 1 -5.19 -12.32 -2.62
N LEU A 2 -4.29 -11.35 -2.81
CA LEU A 2 -4.39 -10.31 -3.83
C LEU A 2 -3.57 -10.74 -5.05
N HIS A 3 -4.17 -10.70 -6.23
CA HIS A 3 -3.47 -10.88 -7.51
C HIS A 3 -3.49 -9.57 -8.26
N GLN A 4 -2.33 -9.10 -8.70
CA GLN A 4 -2.17 -7.90 -9.51
C GLN A 4 -1.46 -8.27 -10.80
N LYS A 5 -2.12 -8.02 -11.93
CA LYS A 5 -1.57 -8.26 -13.27
C LYS A 5 -1.42 -6.93 -13.97
N GLN A 6 -0.24 -6.65 -14.50
CA GLN A 6 0.04 -5.42 -15.24
C GLN A 6 0.60 -5.80 -16.61
N ASP A 7 -0.25 -5.63 -17.62
CA ASP A 7 0.07 -5.91 -19.01
C ASP A 7 0.50 -4.58 -19.68
N PHE A 8 1.77 -4.47 -20.10
CA PHE A 8 2.27 -3.30 -20.84
C PHE A 8 2.74 -3.73 -22.23
N THR A 9 1.99 -3.32 -23.24
CA THR A 9 2.36 -3.52 -24.65
C THR A 9 2.95 -2.23 -25.20
N LYS A 10 4.25 -2.22 -25.51
CA LYS A 10 4.92 -1.11 -26.18
C LYS A 10 5.19 -1.46 -27.64
N SER A 11 4.64 -0.68 -28.55
CA SER A 11 4.96 -0.78 -29.98
C SER A 11 5.84 0.40 -30.38
N VAL A 12 7.02 0.14 -30.94
CA VAL A 12 7.94 1.18 -31.42
C VAL A 12 8.21 0.96 -32.92
N ALA A 13 8.07 2.02 -33.72
CA ALA A 13 8.47 2.05 -35.13
C ALA A 13 9.72 2.94 -35.27
N PRO A 14 10.94 2.36 -35.28
CA PRO A 14 12.16 3.14 -35.08
C PRO A 14 12.65 3.93 -36.31
N GLN A 15 12.08 3.76 -37.51
CA GLN A 15 12.55 4.44 -38.73
C GLN A 15 11.43 4.74 -39.75
N TRP A 16 11.26 6.01 -40.09
CA TRP A 16 10.30 6.53 -41.07
C TRP A 16 10.85 6.40 -42.50
N ILE A 17 10.07 5.89 -43.46
CA ILE A 17 10.45 5.85 -44.89
C ILE A 17 10.33 7.23 -45.54
N ASN A 18 9.25 7.95 -45.25
CA ASN A 18 8.98 9.30 -45.75
C ASN A 18 8.86 10.29 -44.59
N PRO A 19 9.71 11.34 -44.51
CA PRO A 19 9.59 12.38 -43.49
C PRO A 19 8.21 13.06 -43.55
N GLY A 20 7.54 13.21 -42.41
CA GLY A 20 6.29 13.98 -42.29
C GLY A 20 4.97 13.20 -42.41
N VAL A 21 4.99 11.86 -42.54
CA VAL A 21 3.77 11.03 -42.53
C VAL A 21 3.73 10.15 -41.27
N TYR A 22 2.88 10.51 -40.30
CA TYR A 22 2.74 9.83 -39.01
C TYR A 22 1.76 8.63 -39.08
N SER A 23 2.24 7.47 -39.52
CA SER A 23 1.46 6.22 -39.57
C SER A 23 2.31 4.99 -39.26
N PHE A 24 1.75 4.01 -38.53
CA PHE A 24 2.41 2.72 -38.25
C PHE A 24 2.73 1.90 -39.51
N ASN A 25 2.07 2.20 -40.64
CA ASN A 25 2.37 1.62 -41.96
C ASN A 25 3.55 2.30 -42.68
N ASN A 26 4.14 3.37 -42.13
CA ASN A 26 5.29 4.10 -42.70
C ASN A 26 6.62 3.72 -42.01
N SER A 27 6.82 2.44 -41.69
CA SER A 27 8.03 1.92 -41.03
C SER A 27 8.92 1.14 -42.01
N ARG A 28 10.22 1.45 -42.02
CA ARG A 28 11.24 0.82 -42.90
C ARG A 28 11.67 -0.59 -42.44
N GLN A 29 11.26 -0.98 -41.25
CA GLN A 29 11.41 -2.30 -40.64
C GLN A 29 10.08 -2.75 -40.03
N ALA A 30 9.92 -4.07 -39.82
CA ALA A 30 8.76 -4.61 -39.10
C ALA A 30 8.58 -3.92 -37.74
N VAL A 31 7.34 -3.60 -37.38
CA VAL A 31 6.98 -3.00 -36.08
C VAL A 31 7.54 -3.88 -34.96
N GLN A 32 8.40 -3.33 -34.11
CA GLN A 32 8.92 -4.05 -32.96
C GLN A 32 7.89 -3.94 -31.83
N VAL A 33 7.19 -5.03 -31.57
CA VAL A 33 6.24 -5.17 -30.46
C VAL A 33 7.02 -5.77 -29.29
N SER A 34 7.21 -4.99 -28.23
CA SER A 34 7.73 -5.48 -26.96
C SER A 34 6.56 -5.59 -25.99
N SER A 35 6.22 -6.82 -25.61
CA SER A 35 5.21 -7.10 -24.59
C SER A 35 5.92 -7.40 -23.28
N ASN A 36 5.75 -6.55 -22.27
CA ASN A 36 6.17 -6.85 -20.90
C ASN A 36 4.91 -7.24 -20.11
N ASN A 37 4.91 -8.45 -19.59
CA ASN A 37 3.87 -8.98 -18.72
C ASN A 37 4.44 -9.08 -17.30
N SER A 38 3.86 -8.38 -16.34
CA SER A 38 4.24 -8.44 -14.93
C SER A 38 3.07 -8.97 -14.12
N GLU A 39 3.28 -10.09 -13.43
CA GLU A 39 2.30 -10.70 -12.55
C GLU A 39 2.84 -10.73 -11.12
N LYS A 40 2.08 -10.12 -10.20
CA LYS A 40 2.40 -10.03 -8.78
C LYS A 40 1.29 -10.69 -7.97
N ARG A 41 1.70 -11.50 -7.00
CA ARG A 41 0.81 -12.19 -6.06
C ARG A 41 1.22 -11.83 -4.65
N ILE A 42 0.26 -11.34 -3.86
CA ILE A 42 0.45 -11.02 -2.45
C ILE A 42 -0.49 -11.86 -1.59
N ASN A 43 0.07 -12.60 -0.64
CA ASN A 43 -0.68 -13.22 0.43
C ASN A 43 -0.54 -12.37 1.69
N SER A 44 -1.60 -12.28 2.49
CA SER A 44 -1.61 -11.43 3.68
C SER A 44 -2.23 -12.17 4.85
N LEU A 45 -1.62 -12.02 6.02
CA LEU A 45 -2.19 -12.42 7.30
C LEU A 45 -2.37 -11.15 8.14
N TYR A 46 -3.57 -10.94 8.68
CA TYR A 46 -3.92 -9.78 9.46
C TYR A 46 -4.53 -10.20 10.80
N GLY A 47 -4.09 -9.56 11.87
CA GLY A 47 -4.62 -9.73 13.22
C GLY A 47 -4.77 -8.38 13.91
N TYR A 48 -5.74 -8.30 14.81
CA TYR A 48 -5.94 -7.12 15.65
C TYR A 48 -6.44 -7.52 17.03
N ALA A 49 -6.11 -6.71 18.02
CA ALA A 49 -6.57 -6.81 19.38
C ALA A 49 -6.92 -5.41 19.89
N ARG A 50 -8.03 -5.31 20.63
CA ARG A 50 -8.49 -4.06 21.24
C ARG A 50 -8.70 -4.29 22.72
N PHE A 51 -8.11 -3.42 23.52
CA PHE A 51 -8.24 -3.40 24.96
C PHE A 51 -8.91 -2.09 25.39
N GLY A 52 -9.84 -2.20 26.32
CA GLY A 52 -10.52 -1.06 26.93
C GLY A 52 -10.46 -1.18 28.45
N TYR A 53 -10.27 -0.04 29.12
CA TYR A 53 -10.34 0.07 30.56
C TYR A 53 -11.31 1.18 30.95
N ASP A 54 -12.30 0.80 31.76
CA ASP A 54 -13.29 1.69 32.38
C ASP A 54 -13.98 2.66 31.41
N ASN A 55 -14.10 2.27 30.13
CA ASN A 55 -14.60 3.11 29.03
C ASN A 55 -13.88 4.45 28.82
N VAL A 56 -12.74 4.70 29.47
CA VAL A 56 -11.99 5.94 29.35
C VAL A 56 -10.65 5.77 28.63
N LEU A 57 -10.01 4.60 28.76
CA LEU A 57 -8.71 4.31 28.15
C LEU A 57 -8.83 3.14 27.17
N PHE A 58 -8.26 3.30 25.98
CA PHE A 58 -8.35 2.31 24.90
C PHE A 58 -6.99 2.12 24.23
N MET A 59 -6.64 0.87 23.97
CA MET A 59 -5.44 0.48 23.23
C MET A 59 -5.81 -0.47 22.10
N ASP A 60 -5.43 -0.11 20.88
CA ASP A 60 -5.61 -0.92 19.68
C ASP A 60 -4.24 -1.37 19.20
N ILE A 61 -4.07 -2.66 18.98
CA ILE A 61 -2.85 -3.24 18.42
C ILE A 61 -3.24 -3.99 17.15
N THR A 62 -2.49 -3.78 16.07
CA THR A 62 -2.65 -4.51 14.82
C THR A 62 -1.32 -5.08 14.36
N GLY A 63 -1.36 -6.26 13.74
CA GLY A 63 -0.22 -6.82 13.05
C GLY A 63 -0.65 -7.33 11.69
N ARG A 64 0.13 -7.01 10.66
CA ARG A 64 -0.10 -7.52 9.30
C ARG A 64 1.20 -8.07 8.73
N ASN A 65 1.17 -9.28 8.20
CA ASN A 65 2.30 -9.85 7.47
C ASN A 65 1.91 -10.14 6.02
N ASP A 66 2.64 -9.57 5.07
CA ASP A 66 2.41 -9.77 3.64
C ASP A 66 3.57 -10.55 2.99
N TRP A 67 3.25 -11.51 2.13
CA TRP A 67 4.19 -12.28 1.30
C TRP A 67 4.01 -11.92 -0.17
N SER A 68 5.03 -11.34 -0.81
CA SER A 68 4.98 -10.87 -2.21
C SER A 68 5.78 -11.76 -3.16
N SER A 69 5.22 -12.13 -4.31
CA SER A 69 5.94 -12.93 -5.33
C SER A 69 7.05 -12.16 -6.07
N THR A 70 7.11 -10.83 -5.91
CA THR A 70 8.12 -9.99 -6.57
C THR A 70 9.44 -9.92 -5.79
N LEU A 71 9.49 -10.51 -4.59
CA LEU A 71 10.64 -10.42 -3.68
C LEU A 71 11.37 -11.77 -3.60
N PRO A 72 12.68 -11.79 -3.29
CA PRO A 72 13.49 -13.00 -3.36
C PRO A 72 12.91 -14.16 -2.55
N GLU A 73 13.00 -15.39 -3.08
CA GLU A 73 12.59 -16.59 -2.35
C GLU A 73 13.35 -16.67 -1.01
N GLY A 74 12.61 -16.77 0.10
CA GLY A 74 13.17 -16.77 1.46
C GLY A 74 13.21 -15.41 2.17
N ASN A 75 13.03 -14.29 1.45
CA ASN A 75 12.89 -12.95 2.04
C ASN A 75 11.74 -12.17 1.40
N ASN A 76 10.62 -12.86 1.17
CA ASN A 76 9.45 -12.30 0.52
C ASN A 76 8.35 -11.87 1.50
N SER A 77 8.63 -11.90 2.80
CA SER A 77 7.69 -11.63 3.91
C SER A 77 8.02 -10.31 4.59
N TYR A 78 7.01 -9.45 4.79
CA TYR A 78 7.17 -8.14 5.43
C TYR A 78 6.07 -7.91 6.45
N PHE A 79 6.45 -7.56 7.68
CA PHE A 79 5.55 -7.39 8.81
C PHE A 79 5.36 -5.92 9.16
N TYR A 80 4.11 -5.51 9.36
CA TYR A 80 3.66 -4.16 9.64
C TYR A 80 2.90 -4.13 10.98
N PRO A 81 3.57 -3.83 12.09
CA PRO A 81 2.90 -3.59 13.36
C PRO A 81 2.30 -2.18 13.42
N SER A 82 1.17 -2.04 14.12
CA SER A 82 0.69 -0.73 14.57
C SER A 82 0.10 -0.80 15.98
N VAL A 83 0.20 0.31 16.70
CA VAL A 83 -0.37 0.50 18.02
C VAL A 83 -0.99 1.89 18.12
N THR A 84 -2.18 1.98 18.69
CA THR A 84 -2.88 3.24 18.95
C THR A 84 -3.35 3.25 20.39
N LEU A 85 -3.06 4.32 21.11
CA LEU A 85 -3.55 4.59 22.45
C LEU A 85 -4.51 5.78 22.41
N SER A 86 -5.63 5.70 23.12
CA SER A 86 -6.52 6.85 23.29
C SER A 86 -7.15 6.92 24.67
N ALA A 87 -7.31 8.15 25.17
CA ALA A 87 -7.88 8.44 26.48
C ALA A 87 -8.96 9.52 26.36
N ILE A 88 -10.11 9.30 26.99
CA ILE A 88 -11.17 10.32 27.14
C ILE A 88 -10.82 11.15 28.37
N ALA A 89 -10.06 12.22 28.16
CA ALA A 89 -9.55 13.07 29.23
C ALA A 89 -10.70 13.73 30.03
N SER A 90 -11.82 14.06 29.38
CA SER A 90 -12.99 14.64 30.07
C SER A 90 -13.60 13.74 31.13
N ASP A 91 -13.45 12.43 30.98
CA ASP A 91 -14.06 11.44 31.87
C ASP A 91 -13.06 10.98 32.94
N MET A 92 -11.78 11.34 32.79
CA MET A 92 -10.69 11.02 33.70
C MET A 92 -10.31 12.16 34.64
N PHE A 93 -10.56 13.41 34.25
CA PHE A 93 -10.19 14.60 35.02
C PHE A 93 -11.33 15.62 35.06
N ASN A 94 -11.38 16.42 36.13
CA ASN A 94 -12.29 17.55 36.21
C ASN A 94 -11.84 18.64 35.22
N MET A 95 -12.62 18.81 34.15
CA MET A 95 -12.37 19.81 33.12
C MET A 95 -13.09 21.13 33.44
N PRO A 96 -12.62 22.26 32.88
CA PRO A 96 -13.36 23.52 32.95
C PRO A 96 -14.75 23.40 32.31
N ASP A 97 -15.74 24.16 32.80
CA ASP A 97 -17.14 24.11 32.34
C ASP A 97 -17.34 24.34 30.84
N TRP A 98 -16.38 24.97 30.17
CA TRP A 98 -16.40 25.22 28.73
C TRP A 98 -15.91 24.02 27.89
N VAL A 99 -15.37 22.97 28.50
CA VAL A 99 -14.93 21.73 27.83
C VAL A 99 -15.91 20.60 28.16
N THR A 100 -16.81 20.31 27.22
CA THR A 100 -17.80 19.23 27.39
C THR A 100 -17.27 17.84 27.03
N PHE A 101 -16.20 17.77 26.23
CA PHE A 101 -15.58 16.51 25.83
C PHE A 101 -14.13 16.74 25.39
N ALA A 102 -13.22 15.89 25.85
CA ALA A 102 -11.83 15.93 25.44
C ALA A 102 -11.28 14.51 25.27
N LYS A 103 -10.65 14.25 24.12
CA LYS A 103 -10.01 12.96 23.82
C LYS A 103 -8.62 13.17 23.24
N VAL A 104 -7.64 12.46 23.80
CA VAL A 104 -6.26 12.45 23.32
C VAL A 104 -5.99 11.09 22.66
N ARG A 105 -5.30 11.10 21.52
CA ARG A 105 -4.89 9.89 20.82
C ARG A 105 -3.43 10.00 20.40
N ALA A 106 -2.69 8.90 20.55
CA ALA A 106 -1.33 8.73 20.04
C ALA A 106 -1.28 7.43 19.25
N ALA A 107 -0.63 7.44 18.10
CA ALA A 107 -0.52 6.27 17.23
C ALA A 107 0.91 6.12 16.71
N TYR A 108 1.33 4.86 16.57
CA TYR A 108 2.59 4.48 15.95
C TYR A 108 2.33 3.31 15.01
N ALA A 109 2.84 3.38 13.79
CA ALA A 109 2.70 2.33 12.79
C ALA A 109 3.97 2.24 11.94
N GLU A 110 4.37 1.03 11.61
CA GLU A 110 5.42 0.77 10.64
C GLU A 110 4.78 0.41 9.29
N VAL A 111 5.23 1.07 8.23
CA VAL A 111 4.74 0.86 6.86
C VAL A 111 5.89 0.43 5.96
N GLY A 112 5.64 -0.57 5.11
CA GLY A 112 6.58 -0.99 4.07
C GLY A 112 6.38 -0.15 2.84
N ASN A 113 7.47 0.43 2.35
CA ASN A 113 7.50 1.03 1.03
C ASN A 113 8.07 -0.03 0.07
N ASP A 114 7.22 -0.56 -0.82
CA ASP A 114 7.66 -1.44 -1.91
C ASP A 114 8.17 -0.51 -3.01
N THR A 115 9.48 -0.40 -3.19
CA THR A 115 10.10 0.47 -4.19
C THR A 115 9.68 0.08 -5.61
N ASP A 116 9.11 1.03 -6.36
CA ASP A 116 8.72 0.93 -7.78
C ASP A 116 9.89 0.56 -8.73
#